data_AF-A0A2E6GH25-F1
#
_entry.id   AF-A0A2E6GH25-F1
#
_cell.length_a   1.000
_cell.length_b   1.000
_cell.length_c   1.000
_cell.angle_alpha   90.00
_cell.angle_beta   90.00
_cell.angle_gamma   90.00
#
_symmetry.space_group_name_H-M   'P 1'
#
loop_
_entity.id
_entity.type
_entity.pdbx_description
1 polymer ?
#
loop_
_entity_poly.entity_id
_entity_poly.type
_entity_poly.pdbx_seq_one_letter_code
_entity_poly.pdbx_strand_id
1 'polypeptide(L)'
;MKKNSIKYSDLTRKELEFLKDTYVEKKIESMSHKELKAFVFESINHQIKDTIGNEEEIEAWRDMEGFFGENFEELILQIQKKFTNYSNYQELEEEDHKKRSKLIETNKIEDEKKDMWED
;
A
#
# COMPACT_ATOMS: atom_id res chain seq x y z
N MET A 1 38.67 -34.95 16.94
CA MET A 1 39.17 -33.59 17.18
C MET A 1 38.00 -32.72 17.60
N LYS A 2 38.00 -32.16 18.83
CA LYS A 2 36.94 -31.25 19.26
C LYS A 2 37.00 -30.03 18.35
N LYS A 3 35.96 -29.80 17.54
CA LYS A 3 35.81 -28.56 16.77
C LYS A 3 35.65 -27.45 17.81
N ASN A 4 36.73 -26.76 18.14
CA ASN A 4 36.62 -25.51 18.88
C ASN A 4 35.84 -24.57 17.96
N SER A 5 34.57 -24.33 18.28
CA SER A 5 33.73 -23.41 17.54
C SER A 5 34.27 -22.00 17.76
N ILE A 6 34.74 -21.38 16.69
CA ILE A 6 35.08 -19.95 16.71
C ILE A 6 33.81 -19.19 17.06
N LYS A 7 33.89 -18.30 18.06
CA LYS A 7 32.80 -17.43 18.49
C LYS A 7 33.01 -16.03 17.94
N TYR A 8 31.95 -15.23 17.89
CA TYR A 8 32.05 -13.83 17.45
C TYR A 8 33.00 -13.00 18.33
N SER A 9 33.15 -13.37 19.61
CA SER A 9 34.06 -12.73 20.56
C SER A 9 35.54 -12.93 20.23
N ASP A 10 35.84 -13.94 19.40
CA ASP A 10 37.21 -14.29 19.03
C ASP A 10 37.70 -13.46 17.83
N LEU A 11 36.80 -12.69 17.21
CA LEU A 11 37.06 -11.86 16.04
C LEU A 11 37.17 -10.39 16.45
N THR A 12 38.12 -9.68 15.83
CA THR A 12 38.18 -8.23 15.92
C THR A 12 37.01 -7.60 15.16
N ARG A 13 36.72 -6.32 15.45
CA ARG A 13 35.66 -5.58 14.75
C ARG A 13 35.83 -5.58 13.23
N LYS A 14 37.07 -5.41 12.75
CA LYS A 14 37.38 -5.42 11.31
C LYS A 14 37.14 -6.79 10.67
N GLU A 15 37.51 -7.87 11.36
CA GLU A 15 37.25 -9.23 10.88
C GLU A 15 35.75 -9.56 10.88
N LEU A 16 34.99 -9.06 11.86
CA LEU A 16 33.54 -9.17 11.90
C LEU A 16 32.85 -8.39 10.79
N GLU A 17 33.31 -7.16 10.49
CA GLU A 17 32.82 -6.37 9.36
C GLU A 17 33.07 -7.10 8.04
N PHE A 18 34.30 -7.58 7.82
CA PHE A 18 34.64 -8.35 6.63
C PHE A 18 33.82 -9.65 6.48
N LEU A 19 33.54 -10.33 7.60
CA LEU A 19 32.68 -11.52 7.61
C LEU A 19 31.23 -11.17 7.21
N LYS A 20 30.71 -10.03 7.65
CA LYS A 20 29.37 -9.55 7.26
C LYS A 20 29.33 -9.23 5.77
N ASP A 21 30.34 -8.54 5.26
CA ASP A 21 30.42 -8.20 3.83
C ASP A 21 30.46 -9.47 2.98
N THR A 22 31.33 -10.43 3.35
CA THR A 22 31.43 -11.74 2.69
C THR A 22 30.08 -12.49 2.73
N TYR A 23 29.35 -12.40 3.84
CA TYR A 23 28.03 -13.01 3.96
C TYR A 23 27.03 -12.37 3.00
N VAL A 24 26.98 -11.04 2.92
CA VAL A 24 26.06 -10.32 2.03
C VAL A 24 26.30 -10.70 0.58
N GLU A 25 27.56 -10.68 0.13
CA GLU A 25 27.95 -11.06 -1.23
C GLU A 25 27.48 -12.48 -1.56
N LYS A 26 27.87 -13.47 -0.74
CA LYS A 26 27.49 -14.87 -0.96
C LYS A 26 25.99 -15.10 -0.87
N LYS A 27 25.29 -14.35 -0.01
CA LYS A 27 23.84 -14.45 0.13
C LYS A 27 23.15 -14.01 -1.16
N ILE A 28 23.60 -12.92 -1.78
CA ILE A 28 23.08 -12.44 -3.07
C ILE A 28 23.42 -13.44 -4.19
N GLU A 29 24.67 -13.92 -4.27
CA GLU A 29 25.10 -14.88 -5.29
C GLU A 29 24.31 -16.21 -5.24
N SER A 30 23.92 -16.63 -4.03
CA SER A 30 23.16 -17.87 -3.83
C SER A 30 21.68 -17.77 -4.23
N MET A 31 21.15 -16.55 -4.39
CA MET A 31 19.73 -16.35 -4.73
C MET A 31 19.51 -16.47 -6.23
N SER A 32 18.40 -17.11 -6.60
CA SER A 32 17.93 -17.09 -7.98
C SER A 32 17.46 -15.69 -8.37
N HIS A 33 17.43 -15.41 -9.68
CA HIS A 33 16.89 -14.14 -10.19
C HIS A 33 15.45 -13.88 -9.72
N LYS A 34 14.64 -14.94 -9.57
CA LYS A 34 13.27 -14.84 -9.06
C LYS A 34 13.24 -14.39 -7.60
N GLU A 35 14.09 -14.96 -6.76
CA GLU A 35 14.18 -14.60 -5.34
C GLU A 35 14.74 -13.20 -5.17
N LEU A 36 15.78 -12.82 -5.93
CA LEU A 36 16.30 -11.45 -5.93
C LEU A 36 15.23 -10.45 -6.33
N LYS A 37 14.47 -10.73 -7.41
CA LYS A 37 13.39 -9.87 -7.85
C LYS A 37 12.28 -9.74 -6.80
N ALA A 38 11.93 -10.83 -6.12
CA ALA A 38 10.93 -10.81 -5.04
C ALA A 38 11.44 -10.00 -3.84
N PHE A 39 12.69 -10.19 -3.43
CA PHE A 39 13.29 -9.46 -2.32
C PHE A 39 13.33 -7.95 -2.59
N VAL A 40 13.79 -7.55 -3.80
CA VAL A 40 13.81 -6.15 -4.20
C VAL A 40 12.41 -5.57 -4.32
N PHE A 41 11.45 -6.35 -4.84
CA PHE A 41 10.05 -5.93 -4.90
C PHE A 41 9.49 -5.59 -3.51
N GLU A 42 9.67 -6.47 -2.52
CA GLU A 42 9.23 -6.21 -1.15
C GLU A 42 9.93 -4.98 -0.56
N SER A 43 11.23 -4.83 -0.81
CA SER A 43 11.99 -3.66 -0.37
C SER A 43 11.43 -2.34 -0.91
N ILE A 44 11.18 -2.27 -2.23
CA ILE A 44 10.60 -1.07 -2.87
C ILE A 44 9.16 -0.86 -2.40
N ASN A 45 8.39 -1.93 -2.23
CA ASN A 45 7.01 -1.86 -1.78
C ASN A 45 6.90 -1.20 -0.40
N HIS A 46 7.74 -1.61 0.56
CA HIS A 46 7.77 -0.96 1.88
C HIS A 46 8.20 0.50 1.81
N GLN A 47 9.22 0.84 1.01
CA GLN A 47 9.70 2.22 0.85
C GLN A 47 8.65 3.16 0.28
N ILE A 48 7.81 2.68 -0.63
CA ILE A 48 6.83 3.53 -1.34
C ILE A 48 5.44 3.49 -0.69
N LYS A 49 5.03 2.39 -0.05
CA LYS A 49 3.66 2.23 0.49
C LYS A 49 3.53 2.39 2.00
N ASP A 50 4.58 2.07 2.75
CA ASP A 50 4.54 2.13 4.21
C ASP A 50 5.16 3.43 4.73
N THR A 51 5.04 4.50 3.94
CA THR A 51 5.48 5.85 4.28
C THR A 51 4.67 6.41 5.44
N ILE A 52 5.35 7.02 6.41
CA ILE A 52 4.74 7.59 7.61
C ILE A 52 5.04 9.08 7.67
N GLY A 53 4.02 9.87 7.34
CA GLY A 53 4.07 11.33 7.44
C GLY A 53 4.53 12.01 6.15
N ASN A 54 4.39 13.34 6.15
CA ASN A 54 4.47 14.12 4.91
C ASN A 54 5.84 14.13 4.25
N GLU A 55 6.92 14.02 5.03
CA GLU A 55 8.29 14.04 4.49
C GLU A 55 8.59 12.76 3.69
N GLU A 56 8.29 11.59 4.26
CA GLU A 56 8.46 10.30 3.58
C GLU A 56 7.55 10.18 2.36
N GLU A 57 6.32 10.73 2.43
CA GLU A 57 5.40 10.77 1.28
C GLU A 57 5.93 11.62 0.12
N ILE A 58 6.56 12.77 0.43
CA ILE A 58 7.19 13.64 -0.57
C ILE A 58 8.42 12.95 -1.19
N GLU A 59 9.20 12.21 -0.40
CA GLU A 59 10.33 11.44 -0.91
C GLU A 59 9.87 10.32 -1.84
N ALA A 60 8.89 9.52 -1.43
CA ALA A 60 8.30 8.49 -2.27
C ALA A 60 7.68 9.07 -3.56
N TRP A 61 7.05 10.25 -3.47
CA TRP A 61 6.55 10.97 -4.64
C TRP A 61 7.68 11.33 -5.62
N ARG A 62 8.77 11.91 -5.13
CA ARG A 62 9.92 12.29 -5.97
C ARG A 62 10.58 11.07 -6.62
N ASP A 63 10.65 9.96 -5.91
CA ASP A 63 11.17 8.70 -6.46
C ASP A 63 10.28 8.19 -7.60
N MET A 64 8.95 8.23 -7.42
CA MET A 64 8.01 7.88 -8.49
C MET A 64 8.11 8.84 -9.68
N GLU A 65 8.15 10.15 -9.42
CA GLU A 65 8.29 11.18 -10.45
C GLU A 65 9.59 11.01 -11.26
N GLY A 66 10.71 10.76 -10.58
CA GLY A 66 12.00 10.51 -11.23
C GLY A 66 12.02 9.22 -12.06
N PHE A 67 11.32 8.17 -11.61
CA PHE A 67 11.24 6.90 -12.34
C PHE A 67 10.34 6.97 -13.58
N PHE A 68 9.15 7.55 -13.44
CA PHE A 68 8.17 7.64 -14.54
C PHE A 68 8.45 8.81 -15.49
N GLY A 69 9.20 9.82 -15.05
CA GLY A 69 9.63 10.96 -15.85
C GLY A 69 8.45 11.69 -16.51
N GLU A 70 8.58 11.96 -17.81
CA GLU A 70 7.58 12.68 -18.61
C GLU A 70 6.20 11.99 -18.61
N ASN A 71 6.15 10.68 -18.40
CA ASN A 71 4.89 9.92 -18.39
C ASN A 71 4.17 9.96 -17.04
N PHE A 72 4.78 10.54 -15.99
CA PHE A 72 4.23 10.51 -14.64
C PHE A 72 2.90 11.27 -14.54
N GLU A 73 2.83 12.45 -15.15
CA GLU A 73 1.61 13.26 -15.15
C GLU A 73 0.47 12.58 -15.92
N GLU A 74 0.75 11.99 -17.07
CA GLU A 74 -0.24 11.24 -17.84
C GLU A 74 -0.78 10.04 -17.03
N LEU A 75 0.10 9.31 -16.35
CA LEU A 75 -0.27 8.20 -15.49
C LEU A 75 -1.19 8.65 -14.35
N ILE A 76 -0.89 9.77 -13.71
CA ILE A 76 -1.73 10.36 -12.67
C ILE A 76 -3.12 10.70 -13.22
N LEU A 77 -3.19 11.35 -14.39
CA LEU A 77 -4.47 11.70 -15.03
C LEU A 77 -5.30 10.45 -15.38
N GLN A 78 -4.66 9.39 -15.86
CA GLN A 78 -5.33 8.12 -16.14
C GLN A 78 -5.86 7.45 -14.87
N ILE A 79 -5.08 7.47 -13.79
CA ILE A 79 -5.48 6.97 -12.46
C ILE A 79 -6.67 7.77 -11.95
N GLN A 80 -6.58 9.10 -11.92
CA GLN A 80 -7.66 9.99 -11.49
C GLN A 80 -8.93 9.71 -12.28
N LYS A 81 -8.88 9.65 -13.62
CA LYS A 81 -10.03 9.32 -14.45
C LYS A 81 -10.64 7.96 -14.12
N LYS A 82 -9.82 6.94 -13.87
CA LYS A 82 -10.28 5.60 -13.48
C LYS A 82 -11.06 5.64 -12.16
N PHE A 83 -10.61 6.43 -11.19
CA PHE A 83 -11.24 6.56 -9.87
C PHE A 83 -12.42 7.54 -9.86
N THR A 84 -12.42 8.62 -10.64
CA THR A 84 -13.60 9.48 -10.86
C THR A 84 -14.72 8.69 -11.55
N ASN A 85 -14.38 7.87 -12.55
CA ASN A 85 -15.35 6.99 -13.17
C ASN A 85 -15.90 5.95 -12.19
N TYR A 86 -15.10 5.50 -11.21
CA TYR A 86 -15.55 4.63 -10.12
C TYR A 86 -16.45 5.38 -9.11
N SER A 87 -16.11 6.63 -8.79
CA SER A 87 -16.90 7.51 -7.92
C SER A 87 -18.28 7.80 -8.50
N ASN A 88 -18.40 8.00 -9.82
CA ASN A 88 -19.69 8.15 -10.48
C ASN A 88 -20.58 6.91 -10.34
N TYR A 89 -20.01 5.70 -10.21
CA TYR A 89 -20.78 4.48 -9.95
C TYR A 89 -21.23 4.37 -8.49
N GLN A 90 -20.40 4.78 -7.52
CA GLN A 90 -20.78 4.81 -6.10
C GLN A 90 -21.75 5.96 -5.78
N GLU A 91 -21.61 7.14 -6.39
CA GLU A 91 -22.56 8.25 -6.25
C GLU A 91 -23.96 7.90 -6.79
N LEU A 92 -24.04 7.08 -7.85
CA LEU A 92 -25.32 6.57 -8.36
C LEU A 92 -25.99 5.59 -7.38
N GLU A 93 -25.24 4.69 -6.76
CA GLU A 93 -25.75 3.79 -5.71
C GLU A 93 -26.14 4.54 -4.43
N GLU A 94 -25.34 5.53 -4.02
CA GLU A 94 -25.63 6.39 -2.86
C GLU A 94 -26.83 7.30 -3.10
N GLU A 95 -27.00 7.86 -4.31
CA GLU A 95 -28.21 8.60 -4.69
C GLU A 95 -29.45 7.72 -4.67
N ASP A 96 -29.38 6.49 -5.21
CA ASP A 96 -30.51 5.56 -5.20
C ASP A 96 -30.85 5.10 -3.78
N HIS A 97 -29.85 4.86 -2.93
CA HIS A 97 -30.07 4.61 -1.51
C HIS A 97 -30.67 5.83 -0.79
N LYS A 98 -30.27 7.05 -1.15
CA LYS A 98 -30.82 8.30 -0.59
C LYS A 98 -32.24 8.57 -1.07
N LYS A 99 -32.57 8.22 -2.32
CA LYS A 99 -33.94 8.26 -2.87
C LYS A 99 -34.82 7.22 -2.18
N ARG A 100 -34.34 5.99 -1.98
CA ARG A 100 -35.07 4.91 -1.27
C ARG A 100 -35.30 5.25 0.20
N SER A 101 -34.31 5.79 0.90
CA SER A 101 -34.45 6.20 2.31
C SER A 101 -35.40 7.40 2.47
N LYS A 102 -35.33 8.41 1.59
CA LYS A 102 -36.32 9.50 1.56
C LYS A 102 -37.75 8.99 1.30
N LEU A 103 -37.94 8.04 0.38
CA LEU A 103 -39.26 7.44 0.14
C LEU A 103 -39.81 6.71 1.37
N ILE A 104 -38.94 5.99 2.09
CA ILE A 104 -39.31 5.30 3.33
C ILE A 104 -39.67 6.31 4.43
N GLU A 105 -38.95 7.42 4.51
CA GLU A 105 -39.19 8.48 5.49
C GLU A 105 -40.49 9.24 5.19
N THR A 106 -40.76 9.56 3.92
CA THR A 106 -42.05 10.16 3.50
C THR A 106 -43.21 9.20 3.72
N ASN A 107 -43.05 7.91 3.44
CA ASN A 107 -44.10 6.91 3.70
C ASN A 107 -44.36 6.74 5.20
N LYS A 108 -43.32 6.78 6.06
CA LYS A 108 -43.50 6.78 7.51
C LYS A 108 -44.26 8.01 8.02
N ILE A 109 -43.96 9.19 7.48
CA ILE A 109 -44.66 10.44 7.84
C ILE A 109 -46.12 10.42 7.33
N GLU A 110 -46.39 9.75 6.21
CA GLU A 110 -47.76 9.52 5.71
C GLU A 110 -48.51 8.47 6.55
N ASP A 111 -47.84 7.43 7.05
CA ASP A 111 -48.41 6.42 7.97
C ASP A 111 -48.68 7.01 9.37
N GLU A 112 -47.86 7.96 9.86
CA GLU A 112 -48.11 8.69 11.12
C GLU A 112 -49.38 9.57 11.09
N LYS A 113 -49.96 9.81 9.90
CA LYS A 113 -51.24 10.53 9.74
C LYS A 113 -52.43 9.62 9.45
N LYS A 114 -52.26 8.30 9.47
CA LYS A 114 -53.35 7.34 9.29
C LYS A 114 -53.40 6.38 10.46
N ASP A 115 -53.89 6.90 11.59
CA ASP A 115 -54.51 6.05 12.60
C ASP A 115 -55.84 5.55 12.03
N MET A 116 -55.85 4.32 11.51
CA MET A 116 -56.98 3.72 10.79
C MET A 116 -57.54 2.49 11.52
N TRP A 117 -57.25 2.34 12.82
CA TRP A 117 -57.80 1.26 13.66
C TRP A 117 -58.04 1.69 15.12
N GLU A 118 -58.42 2.95 15.38
CA GLU A 118 -59.30 3.23 16.53
C GLU A 118 -60.72 2.73 16.18
N ASP A 119 -60.94 1.42 16.39
CA ASP A 119 -62.19 0.77 16.82
C ASP A 119 -61.97 -0.75 17.04
#